data_AF-A0A086JEC0-F1
#
_entry.id   AF-A0A086JEC0-F1
#
_cell.length_a   1.000
_cell.length_b   1.000
_cell.length_c   1.000
_cell.angle_alpha   90.00
_cell.angle_beta   90.00
_cell.angle_gamma   90.00
#
_symmetry.space_group_name_H-M   'P 1'
#
loop_
_entity.id
_entity.type
_entity.pdbx_description
1 polymer ?
#
loop_
_entity_poly.entity_id
_entity_poly.type
_entity_poly.pdbx_seq_one_letter_code
_entity_poly.pdbx_strand_id
1 'polypeptide(L)'
;RASVTQDQIVTCAYGKTSNQKHQSIKLSPSQNKFTLVCGKDGEVLPTKYQSTFCVPKDGVDARAECSGNYTDVIPAYETQWWKHDAAQHTFTLEIPEGGFPEKETQIMVGCQKSKKEAAGTDNEVREEASSDSPTVCSVDVTIEAVASSASLSGGVAGVFSWFCSVGAFLTVSCLMM
;
A
#
# COMPACT_ATOMS: atom_id res chain seq x y z
N ARG A 1 -21.33 2.75 -13.81
CA ARG A 1 -19.88 2.95 -14.10
C ARG A 1 -19.11 1.98 -13.22
N ALA A 2 -18.13 1.25 -13.73
CA ALA A 2 -17.27 0.41 -12.89
C ALA A 2 -16.24 1.26 -12.13
N SER A 3 -15.87 0.81 -10.94
CA SER A 3 -14.67 1.32 -10.27
C SER A 3 -13.44 0.94 -11.08
N VAL A 4 -12.47 1.84 -11.15
CA VAL A 4 -11.31 1.67 -12.02
C VAL A 4 -10.04 2.09 -11.30
N THR A 5 -9.01 1.28 -11.47
CA THR A 5 -7.63 1.64 -11.13
C THR A 5 -6.92 2.06 -12.39
N GLN A 6 -6.36 3.26 -12.39
CA GLN A 6 -5.49 3.74 -13.46
C GLN A 6 -4.24 4.32 -12.80
N ASP A 7 -3.09 3.75 -13.15
CA ASP A 7 -1.82 4.02 -12.48
C ASP A 7 -1.95 3.82 -10.96
N GLN A 8 -1.61 4.83 -10.17
CA GLN A 8 -1.74 4.82 -8.71
C GLN A 8 -3.03 5.50 -8.22
N ILE A 9 -4.04 5.63 -9.07
CA ILE A 9 -5.30 6.30 -8.73
C ILE A 9 -6.45 5.32 -8.87
N VAL A 10 -7.17 5.10 -7.77
CA VAL A 10 -8.39 4.30 -7.74
C VAL A 10 -9.59 5.23 -7.71
N THR A 11 -10.41 5.18 -8.77
CA THR A 11 -11.67 5.92 -8.84
C THR A 11 -12.84 4.99 -8.58
N CYS A 12 -13.51 5.21 -7.44
CA CYS A 12 -14.63 4.38 -7.03
C CYS A 12 -15.96 4.81 -7.65
N ALA A 13 -16.84 3.83 -7.85
CA ALA A 13 -18.22 3.99 -8.26
C ALA A 13 -19.12 3.02 -7.47
N TYR A 14 -20.41 3.32 -7.37
CA TYR A 14 -21.30 2.68 -6.37
C TYR A 14 -22.54 2.01 -6.95
N GLY A 15 -22.65 1.87 -8.27
CA GLY A 15 -23.73 1.09 -8.89
C GLY A 15 -23.62 -0.41 -8.58
N LYS A 16 -24.72 -1.14 -8.75
CA LYS A 16 -24.85 -2.59 -8.49
C LYS A 16 -23.73 -3.48 -9.02
N THR A 17 -23.16 -3.17 -10.19
CA THR A 17 -22.10 -3.97 -10.83
C THR A 17 -20.75 -3.27 -10.82
N SER A 18 -20.58 -2.23 -9.99
CA SER A 18 -19.39 -1.37 -10.06
C SER A 18 -18.17 -2.01 -9.42
N ASN A 19 -18.38 -2.86 -8.42
CA ASN A 19 -17.34 -3.46 -7.60
C ASN A 19 -17.46 -4.98 -7.56
N GLN A 20 -17.46 -5.62 -8.73
CA GLN A 20 -17.49 -7.09 -8.81
C GLN A 20 -16.18 -7.74 -8.32
N LYS A 21 -15.11 -6.96 -8.27
CA LYS A 21 -13.78 -7.35 -7.81
C LYS A 21 -13.15 -6.19 -7.07
N HIS A 22 -12.29 -6.51 -6.11
CA HIS A 22 -11.45 -5.51 -5.47
C HIS A 22 -10.51 -4.86 -6.49
N GLN A 23 -10.20 -3.61 -6.24
CA GLN A 23 -9.14 -2.90 -6.92
C GLN A 23 -7.80 -3.31 -6.29
N SER A 24 -6.71 -3.23 -7.05
CA SER A 24 -5.39 -3.62 -6.56
C SER A 24 -4.37 -2.53 -6.87
N ILE A 25 -3.59 -2.16 -5.85
CA ILE A 25 -2.51 -1.18 -5.92
C ILE A 25 -1.25 -1.82 -5.39
N LYS A 26 -0.11 -1.47 -5.98
CA LYS A 26 1.21 -1.85 -5.48
C LYS A 26 2.02 -0.60 -5.18
N LEU A 27 2.52 -0.49 -3.95
CA LEU A 27 3.43 0.55 -3.52
C LEU A 27 4.85 0.00 -3.48
N SER A 28 5.76 0.70 -4.17
CA SER A 28 7.20 0.47 -4.15
C SER A 28 7.92 1.77 -3.80
N PRO A 29 9.21 1.76 -3.44
CA PRO A 29 9.97 3.00 -3.27
C PRO A 29 9.92 3.95 -4.48
N SER A 30 9.80 3.40 -5.69
CA SER A 30 9.66 4.18 -6.94
C SER A 30 8.24 4.69 -7.22
N GLN A 31 7.22 4.03 -6.65
CA GLN A 31 5.80 4.35 -6.77
C GLN A 31 5.19 4.35 -5.38
N ASN A 32 5.59 5.33 -4.57
CA ASN A 32 5.41 5.32 -3.13
C ASN A 32 4.09 5.91 -2.64
N LYS A 33 3.19 6.25 -3.56
CA LYS A 33 1.90 6.84 -3.25
C LYS A 33 0.78 6.23 -4.05
N PHE A 34 -0.43 6.27 -3.50
CA PHE A 34 -1.66 6.05 -4.24
C PHE A 34 -2.78 6.97 -3.74
N THR A 35 -3.75 7.23 -4.61
CA THR A 35 -4.89 8.09 -4.34
C THR A 35 -6.19 7.32 -4.52
N LEU A 36 -7.03 7.34 -3.49
CA LEU A 36 -8.38 6.82 -3.49
C LEU A 36 -9.37 7.97 -3.69
N VAL A 37 -10.12 7.93 -4.79
CA VAL A 37 -11.15 8.91 -5.13
C VAL A 37 -12.51 8.30 -4.81
N CYS A 38 -13.08 8.68 -3.66
CA CYS A 38 -14.45 8.31 -3.31
C CYS A 38 -15.48 9.23 -4.02
N GLY A 39 -15.08 10.46 -4.36
CA GLY A 39 -16.01 11.43 -4.91
C GLY A 39 -17.07 11.87 -3.89
N LYS A 40 -17.99 12.73 -4.32
CA LYS A 40 -18.98 13.37 -3.42
C LYS A 40 -20.02 12.40 -2.87
N ASP A 41 -20.27 11.32 -3.60
CA ASP A 41 -21.28 10.31 -3.25
C ASP A 41 -20.70 9.22 -2.36
N GLY A 42 -19.43 9.35 -1.95
CA GLY A 42 -18.65 8.32 -1.29
C GLY A 42 -18.09 8.72 0.07
N GLU A 43 -18.04 7.76 0.97
CA GLU A 43 -17.36 7.84 2.26
C GLU A 43 -16.19 6.85 2.30
N VAL A 44 -15.03 7.28 2.81
CA VAL A 44 -13.83 6.45 2.94
C VAL A 44 -13.99 5.39 4.04
N LEU A 45 -13.38 4.24 3.81
CA LEU A 45 -13.33 3.09 4.68
C LEU A 45 -11.88 2.66 4.97
N PRO A 46 -11.54 2.29 6.22
CA PRO A 46 -12.36 2.45 7.42
C PRO A 46 -12.69 3.92 7.74
N THR A 47 -13.68 4.18 8.59
CA THR A 47 -14.00 5.57 8.98
C THR A 47 -12.78 6.26 9.62
N LYS A 48 -11.93 5.49 10.30
CA LYS A 48 -10.64 5.93 10.84
C LYS A 48 -9.46 5.50 9.95
N TYR A 49 -9.56 5.71 8.64
CA TYR A 49 -8.56 5.27 7.63
C TYR A 49 -7.12 5.72 7.91
N GLN A 50 -6.90 6.80 8.66
CA GLN A 50 -5.57 7.26 9.08
C GLN A 50 -4.99 6.49 10.28
N SER A 51 -5.76 5.61 10.90
CA SER A 51 -5.32 4.86 12.09
C SER A 51 -5.50 3.36 11.90
N THR A 52 -6.50 2.96 11.14
CA THR A 52 -6.79 1.55 10.90
C THR A 52 -7.00 1.21 9.44
N PHE A 53 -6.80 -0.06 9.13
CA PHE A 53 -7.07 -0.66 7.84
C PHE A 53 -7.81 -2.00 8.04
N CYS A 54 -8.44 -2.50 6.99
CA CYS A 54 -9.07 -3.81 6.96
C CYS A 54 -8.06 -4.87 6.54
N VAL A 55 -7.97 -5.98 7.25
CA VAL A 55 -7.08 -7.09 6.85
C VAL A 55 -7.65 -7.72 5.57
N PRO A 56 -6.90 -7.75 4.45
CA PRO A 56 -7.40 -8.31 3.21
C PRO A 56 -7.79 -9.78 3.36
N LYS A 57 -8.98 -10.14 2.84
CA LYS A 57 -9.48 -11.51 2.77
C LYS A 57 -10.35 -11.67 1.53
N ASP A 58 -10.23 -12.81 0.86
CA ASP A 58 -11.01 -13.10 -0.34
C ASP A 58 -12.51 -12.99 -0.10
N GLY A 59 -13.18 -12.20 -0.94
CA GLY A 59 -14.63 -11.99 -0.88
C GLY A 59 -15.12 -11.19 0.32
N VAL A 60 -14.23 -10.55 1.08
CA VAL A 60 -14.57 -9.67 2.20
C VAL A 60 -14.25 -8.23 1.82
N ASP A 61 -15.29 -7.39 1.76
CA ASP A 61 -15.14 -5.98 1.48
C ASP A 61 -14.60 -5.18 2.67
N ALA A 62 -14.05 -3.99 2.35
CA ALA A 62 -13.75 -2.98 3.35
C ALA A 62 -15.02 -2.59 4.12
N ARG A 63 -14.86 -2.25 5.41
CA ARG A 63 -15.98 -1.90 6.30
C ARG A 63 -15.62 -0.70 7.18
N ALA A 64 -16.64 -0.08 7.77
CA ALA A 64 -16.48 1.13 8.59
C ALA A 64 -15.54 0.90 9.79
N GLU A 65 -15.62 -0.27 10.41
CA GLU A 65 -14.84 -0.64 11.58
C GLU A 65 -13.87 -1.78 11.26
N CYS A 66 -12.58 -1.49 11.21
CA CYS A 66 -11.54 -2.48 10.99
C CYS A 66 -10.50 -2.45 12.11
N SER A 67 -9.87 -3.59 12.37
CA SER A 67 -8.99 -3.81 13.51
C SER A 67 -7.50 -3.80 13.16
N GLY A 68 -7.12 -3.73 11.88
CA GLY A 68 -5.72 -3.65 11.50
C GLY A 68 -5.13 -2.30 11.87
N ASN A 69 -3.94 -2.26 12.46
CA ASN A 69 -3.20 -1.05 12.79
C ASN A 69 -1.97 -0.95 11.89
N TYR A 70 -1.78 0.20 11.24
CA TYR A 70 -0.65 0.42 10.34
C TYR A 70 0.72 0.15 10.98
N THR A 71 0.92 0.48 12.26
CA THR A 71 2.22 0.25 12.93
C THR A 71 2.57 -1.24 13.07
N ASP A 72 1.58 -2.13 12.99
CA ASP A 72 1.80 -3.58 13.06
C ASP A 72 2.41 -4.14 11.77
N VAL A 73 2.16 -3.47 10.64
CA VAL A 73 2.57 -3.91 9.29
C VAL A 73 3.60 -2.99 8.64
N ILE A 74 3.63 -1.72 9.04
CA ILE A 74 4.57 -0.69 8.62
C ILE A 74 5.04 0.01 9.89
N PRO A 75 6.13 -0.46 10.53
CA PRO A 75 6.54 0.03 11.85
C PRO A 75 6.84 1.54 11.92
N ALA A 76 7.28 2.13 10.80
CA ALA A 76 7.59 3.56 10.70
C ALA A 76 6.35 4.44 10.43
N TYR A 77 5.15 3.85 10.35
CA TYR A 77 3.94 4.57 9.96
C TYR A 77 3.63 5.77 10.84
N GLU A 78 3.22 6.86 10.18
CA GLU A 78 2.70 8.05 10.84
C GLU A 78 1.38 8.49 10.19
N THR A 79 0.44 8.99 10.99
CA THR A 79 -0.90 9.37 10.53
C THR A 79 -0.88 10.45 9.43
N GLN A 80 0.17 11.28 9.41
CA GLN A 80 0.39 12.34 8.41
C GLN A 80 0.73 11.83 7.00
N TRP A 81 1.01 10.54 6.84
CA TRP A 81 1.21 9.93 5.52
C TRP A 81 -0.07 9.92 4.69
N TRP A 82 -1.23 10.02 5.35
CA TRP A 82 -2.51 10.21 4.70
C TRP A 82 -2.87 11.69 4.53
N LYS A 83 -3.10 12.09 3.28
CA LYS A 83 -3.58 13.42 2.90
C LYS A 83 -5.02 13.32 2.43
N HIS A 84 -5.86 14.26 2.84
CA HIS A 84 -7.27 14.35 2.43
C HIS A 84 -7.53 15.68 1.72
N ASP A 85 -7.99 15.60 0.47
CA ASP A 85 -8.55 16.74 -0.26
C ASP A 85 -10.07 16.68 -0.16
N ALA A 86 -10.63 17.59 0.64
CA ALA A 86 -12.07 17.68 0.87
C ALA A 86 -12.85 18.19 -0.35
N ALA A 87 -12.24 18.98 -1.24
CA ALA A 87 -12.93 19.52 -2.41
C ALA A 87 -13.21 18.41 -3.44
N GLN A 88 -12.25 17.48 -3.56
CA GLN A 88 -12.33 16.36 -4.50
C GLN A 88 -12.76 15.04 -3.83
N HIS A 89 -12.89 15.04 -2.50
CA HIS A 89 -13.13 13.83 -1.68
C HIS A 89 -12.14 12.71 -2.03
N THR A 90 -10.85 13.05 -1.96
CA THR A 90 -9.75 12.12 -2.26
C THR A 90 -8.85 11.90 -1.05
N PHE A 91 -8.34 10.68 -0.93
CA PHE A 91 -7.52 10.21 0.17
C PHE A 91 -6.24 9.62 -0.40
N THR A 92 -5.11 10.23 -0.10
CA THR A 92 -3.81 9.81 -0.65
C THR A 92 -2.92 9.29 0.46
N LEU A 93 -2.46 8.04 0.34
CA LEU A 93 -1.39 7.51 1.16
C LEU A 93 -0.07 7.72 0.42
N GLU A 94 0.91 8.29 1.11
CA GLU A 94 2.27 8.46 0.60
C GLU A 94 3.26 7.97 1.65
N ILE A 95 4.03 6.93 1.31
CA ILE A 95 5.07 6.38 2.19
C ILE A 95 6.38 7.12 1.89
N PRO A 96 7.00 7.80 2.87
CA PRO A 96 8.26 8.49 2.66
C PRO A 96 9.40 7.50 2.39
N GLU A 97 10.51 8.01 1.87
CA GLU A 97 11.74 7.23 1.74
C GLU A 97 12.17 6.67 3.10
N GLY A 98 12.54 5.38 3.15
CA GLY A 98 12.86 4.68 4.39
C GLY A 98 11.65 4.27 5.25
N GLY A 99 10.42 4.65 4.86
CA GLY A 99 9.19 4.26 5.56
C GLY A 99 8.63 2.87 5.17
N PHE A 100 9.18 2.25 4.12
CA PHE A 100 8.74 0.93 3.67
C PHE A 100 9.12 -0.17 4.67
N PRO A 101 8.25 -1.20 4.84
CA PRO A 101 8.51 -2.28 5.77
C PRO A 101 9.62 -3.22 5.27
N GLU A 102 10.21 -4.01 6.17
CA GLU A 102 11.20 -5.03 5.83
C GLU A 102 10.57 -6.29 5.19
N LYS A 103 9.25 -6.45 5.32
CA LYS A 103 8.48 -7.57 4.76
C LYS A 103 7.32 -7.03 3.95
N GLU A 104 7.05 -7.70 2.84
CA GLU A 104 5.88 -7.37 2.03
C GLU A 104 4.63 -7.56 2.87
N THR A 105 3.72 -6.60 2.79
CA THR A 105 2.49 -6.60 3.56
C THR A 105 1.33 -6.10 2.71
N GLN A 106 0.12 -6.42 3.14
CA GLN A 106 -1.10 -6.00 2.47
C GLN A 106 -2.07 -5.37 3.45
N ILE A 107 -2.70 -4.30 3.00
CA ILE A 107 -3.76 -3.59 3.71
C ILE A 107 -4.96 -3.44 2.78
N MET A 108 -6.16 -3.35 3.33
CA MET A 108 -7.36 -3.03 2.57
C MET A 108 -8.00 -1.75 3.11
N VAL A 109 -8.34 -0.87 2.19
CA VAL A 109 -9.15 0.34 2.40
C VAL A 109 -10.24 0.37 1.33
N GLY A 110 -11.12 1.37 1.37
CA GLY A 110 -12.13 1.46 0.32
C GLY A 110 -13.02 2.68 0.42
N CYS A 111 -14.08 2.67 -0.38
CA CYS A 111 -15.15 3.64 -0.28
C CYS A 111 -16.50 2.92 -0.31
N GLN A 112 -17.48 3.45 0.43
CA GLN A 112 -18.88 3.08 0.32
C GLN A 112 -19.72 4.27 -0.13
N LYS A 113 -20.92 4.01 -0.65
CA LYS A 113 -21.88 5.08 -0.95
C LYS A 113 -22.29 5.80 0.34
N SER A 114 -22.22 7.13 0.34
CA SER A 114 -22.67 7.98 1.43
C SER A 114 -24.16 7.82 1.67
N LYS A 115 -24.57 7.81 2.96
CA LYS A 115 -25.99 7.73 3.33
C LYS A 115 -26.72 9.06 3.21
N LYS A 116 -26.00 10.18 3.05
CA LYS A 116 -26.54 11.55 3.09
C LYS A 116 -27.50 11.88 1.93
N GLU A 117 -27.45 11.12 0.83
CA GLU A 117 -28.39 11.31 -0.30
C GLU A 117 -29.65 10.44 -0.23
N ALA A 118 -29.75 9.52 0.73
CA ALA A 118 -30.95 8.68 0.89
C ALA A 118 -32.10 9.39 1.66
N ALA A 119 -31.89 10.63 2.11
CA ALA A 119 -32.84 11.41 2.90
C ALA A 119 -33.60 12.49 2.10
N GLY A 120 -33.54 12.44 0.77
CA GLY A 120 -34.38 13.25 -0.11
C GLY A 120 -35.47 12.37 -0.74
N THR A 121 -36.73 12.69 -0.41
CA THR A 121 -37.99 12.12 -0.94
C THR A 121 -38.59 10.94 -0.15
N ASP A 122 -39.46 11.33 0.80
CA ASP A 122 -40.78 10.78 1.16
C ASP A 122 -40.94 9.36 1.79
N ASN A 123 -41.53 9.39 3.00
CA ASN A 123 -42.44 8.43 3.65
C ASN A 123 -42.24 6.90 3.51
N GLU A 124 -41.93 6.29 4.66
CA GLU A 124 -42.55 5.09 5.21
C GLU A 124 -43.07 4.01 4.23
N VAL A 125 -42.19 3.08 3.81
CA VAL A 125 -42.57 1.68 3.56
C VAL A 125 -41.42 0.75 3.98
N ARG A 126 -41.85 -0.35 4.60
CA ARG A 126 -41.14 -1.52 5.12
C ARG A 126 -40.21 -2.17 4.09
N GLU A 127 -39.33 -3.02 4.61
CA GLU A 127 -38.53 -4.02 3.87
C GLU A 127 -39.18 -4.45 2.55
N GLU A 128 -38.59 -4.00 1.45
CA GLU A 128 -38.60 -4.70 0.17
C GLU A 128 -37.16 -4.64 -0.31
N ALA A 129 -36.54 -5.81 -0.45
CA ALA A 129 -35.21 -5.98 -1.02
C ALA A 129 -35.19 -5.41 -2.45
N SER A 130 -34.89 -4.12 -2.56
CA SER A 130 -34.55 -3.50 -3.83
C SER A 130 -33.22 -4.10 -4.25
N SER A 131 -33.22 -4.84 -5.35
CA SER A 131 -32.05 -5.50 -5.93
C SER A 131 -30.95 -4.54 -6.44
N ASP A 132 -30.83 -3.33 -5.88
CA ASP A 132 -29.97 -2.24 -6.33
C ASP A 132 -29.11 -1.67 -5.17
N SER A 133 -28.74 -2.51 -4.22
CA SER A 133 -27.86 -2.12 -3.12
C SER A 133 -26.50 -1.64 -3.66
N PRO A 134 -26.02 -0.46 -3.23
CA PRO A 134 -24.74 0.07 -3.69
C PRO A 134 -23.61 -0.85 -3.23
N THR A 135 -22.68 -1.13 -4.15
CA THR A 135 -21.55 -2.02 -3.86
C THR A 135 -20.38 -1.23 -3.25
N VAL A 136 -19.62 -1.87 -2.35
CA VAL A 136 -18.44 -1.28 -1.71
C VAL A 136 -17.24 -1.38 -2.65
N CYS A 137 -16.50 -0.29 -2.81
CA CYS A 137 -15.27 -0.26 -3.57
C CYS A 137 -14.09 -0.57 -2.65
N SER A 138 -13.71 -1.85 -2.60
CA SER A 138 -12.58 -2.32 -1.79
C SER A 138 -11.28 -2.28 -2.60
N VAL A 139 -10.19 -1.85 -1.96
CA VAL A 139 -8.87 -1.68 -2.56
C VAL A 139 -7.83 -2.42 -1.73
N ASP A 140 -7.24 -3.45 -2.34
CA ASP A 140 -6.14 -4.21 -1.78
C ASP A 140 -4.82 -3.52 -2.17
N VAL A 141 -4.11 -3.02 -1.16
CA VAL A 141 -2.85 -2.30 -1.34
C VAL A 141 -1.72 -3.21 -0.87
N THR A 142 -0.89 -3.62 -1.81
CA THR A 142 0.35 -4.36 -1.54
C THR A 142 1.49 -3.38 -1.36
N ILE A 143 2.23 -3.49 -0.26
CA ILE A 143 3.36 -2.62 0.06
C ILE A 143 4.61 -3.49 0.04
N GLU A 144 5.51 -3.20 -0.89
CA GLU A 144 6.73 -3.99 -1.07
C GLU A 144 7.65 -3.90 0.15
N ALA A 145 8.38 -4.99 0.37
CA ALA A 145 9.53 -4.98 1.26
C ALA A 145 10.66 -4.14 0.67
N VAL A 146 11.34 -3.37 1.50
CA VAL A 146 12.71 -2.95 1.20
C VAL A 146 13.67 -3.91 1.89
N ALA A 147 14.62 -4.45 1.14
CA ALA A 147 15.71 -5.19 1.75
C ALA A 147 16.51 -4.20 2.60
N SER A 148 16.52 -4.40 3.92
CA SER A 148 17.47 -3.73 4.80
C SER A 148 18.85 -3.99 4.23
N SER A 149 19.51 -2.93 3.77
CA SER A 149 20.91 -3.00 3.35
C SER A 149 21.70 -3.34 4.60
N ALA A 150 21.83 -4.63 4.91
CA ALA A 150 22.76 -5.11 5.89
C ALA A 150 24.13 -4.69 5.38
N SER A 151 24.65 -3.59 5.91
CA SER A 151 26.02 -3.16 5.73
C SER A 151 26.90 -4.38 5.95
N LEU A 152 27.55 -4.87 4.90
CA LEU A 152 28.64 -5.83 5.03
C LEU A 152 29.79 -5.09 5.71
N SER A 153 29.68 -4.86 7.02
CA SER A 153 30.82 -4.52 7.88
C SER A 153 31.63 -5.80 8.08
N GLY A 154 32.27 -6.27 7.01
CA GLY A 154 33.33 -7.27 7.07
C GLY A 154 34.59 -6.61 7.61
N GLY A 155 34.58 -6.27 8.89
CA GLY A 155 35.75 -5.78 9.61
C GLY A 155 36.67 -6.92 10.01
N VAL A 156 37.95 -6.75 9.62
CA VAL A 156 39.20 -7.21 10.25
C VAL A 156 39.50 -8.72 10.36
N ALA A 157 40.57 -9.13 9.66
CA ALA A 157 41.69 -9.85 10.30
C ALA A 157 42.99 -9.50 9.55
N GLY A 158 43.75 -8.56 10.12
CA GLY A 158 45.09 -8.25 9.66
C GLY A 158 46.02 -9.43 9.87
N VAL A 159 46.88 -9.70 8.89
CA VAL A 159 48.13 -10.41 9.11
C VAL A 159 49.24 -9.54 8.54
N PHE A 160 49.78 -8.68 9.41
CA PHE A 160 51.16 -8.22 9.26
C PHE A 160 52.07 -9.42 9.54
N SER A 161 52.86 -9.85 8.57
CA SER A 161 54.08 -10.60 8.85
C SER A 161 55.20 -10.10 7.96
N TRP A 162 56.12 -9.41 8.62
CA TRP A 162 57.33 -8.80 8.10
C TRP A 162 58.43 -9.87 8.13
N PHE A 163 59.02 -10.20 6.98
CA PHE A 163 60.38 -10.76 6.94
C PHE A 163 61.16 -10.14 5.77
N CYS A 164 62.42 -9.84 6.08
CA CYS A 164 63.36 -9.04 5.31
C CYS A 164 64.09 -9.81 4.20
N SER A 165 64.27 -9.13 3.08
CA SER A 165 65.50 -8.93 2.29
C SER A 165 66.34 -10.07 1.67
N VAL A 166 66.73 -9.76 0.42
CA VAL A 166 67.90 -10.14 -0.41
C VAL A 166 67.85 -11.46 -1.18
N GLY A 167 67.85 -11.36 -2.52
CA GLY A 167 68.36 -12.44 -3.38
C GLY A 167 67.92 -12.44 -4.83
N ALA A 168 68.67 -11.72 -5.67
CA ALA A 168 69.02 -12.02 -7.06
C ALA A 168 67.94 -12.40 -8.10
N PHE A 169 67.91 -11.57 -9.15
CA PHE A 169 67.58 -11.87 -10.55
C PHE A 169 67.86 -13.32 -10.97
N LEU A 170 66.95 -13.90 -11.78
CA LEU A 170 67.28 -14.51 -13.08
C LEU A 170 66.01 -14.72 -13.91
N THR A 171 66.00 -14.09 -15.08
CA THR A 171 65.09 -14.27 -16.21
C THR A 171 65.28 -15.65 -16.85
N VAL A 172 64.21 -16.38 -17.17
CA VAL A 172 64.17 -17.29 -18.33
C VAL A 172 62.76 -17.31 -18.92
N SER A 173 62.72 -17.04 -20.22
CA SER A 173 61.57 -17.08 -21.12
C SER A 173 61.10 -18.51 -21.45
N CYS A 174 59.85 -18.58 -21.93
CA CYS A 174 59.36 -19.47 -23.00
C CYS A 174 59.25 -20.99 -22.76
N LEU A 175 58.01 -21.49 -22.91
CA LEU A 175 57.54 -22.40 -23.98
C LEU A 175 56.83 -23.71 -23.53
N MET A 176 55.53 -23.77 -23.92
CA MET A 176 54.69 -24.89 -24.41
C MET A 176 54.43 -26.15 -23.57
N MET A 177 53.13 -26.47 -23.43
CA MET A 177 52.47 -27.58 -24.16
C MET A 177 50.96 -27.40 -24.19
#